data_AF-A0A7W0KP97-F1
#
_entry.id   AF-A0A7W0KP97-F1
#
_cell.length_a   1.000
_cell.length_b   1.000
_cell.length_c   1.000
_cell.angle_alpha   90.00
_cell.angle_beta   90.00
_cell.angle_gamma   90.00
#
_symmetry.space_group_name_H-M   'P 1'
#
loop_
_entity.id
_entity.type
_entity.pdbx_description
1 polymer ?
#
loop_
_entity_poly.entity_id
_entity_poly.type
_entity_poly.pdbx_seq_one_letter_code
_entity_poly.pdbx_strand_id
1 'polypeptide(L)'
;SCLTEHGRSDPVLGLAFDGFGYGTDGTLWGGELLIADLRGFERVGHLAAITVPGGVAAVREPWRMGVAWAHQAGVEHPFHHPSAEAVGDLAARGHGPVTTSMGRLFDAAAALVGMRPAVSYEAQAAIELEALARSVPRLEAPVYAVDVERDASGMVIVDPAPLVAELVAGRVRGVAPALLAAGFHESIGRSVAQAGIDLAQEHGLRTVALSGGVFQNVRLSEIVEEAMTAAGLEVLLHRIVPPNDGGISIGQAAVAAATT
;
A
#
# COMPACT_ATOMS: atom_id res chain seq x y z
N SER A 1 -14.14 -2.51 -11.44
CA SER A 1 -14.58 -1.14 -11.74
C SER A 1 -13.68 -0.51 -12.81
N CYS A 2 -12.36 -0.46 -12.60
CA CYS A 2 -11.41 0.05 -13.61
C CYS A 2 -11.58 -0.64 -14.99
N LEU A 3 -11.56 -1.98 -15.03
CA LEU A 3 -11.77 -2.73 -16.27
C LEU A 3 -13.08 -2.37 -16.98
N THR A 4 -14.16 -2.26 -16.21
CA THR A 4 -15.50 -1.91 -16.72
C THR A 4 -15.52 -0.55 -17.40
N GLU A 5 -14.92 0.46 -16.76
CA GLU A 5 -14.80 1.81 -17.32
C GLU A 5 -14.04 1.81 -18.66
N HIS A 6 -12.98 1.01 -18.75
CA HIS A 6 -12.15 0.90 -19.96
C HIS A 6 -12.70 -0.09 -20.99
N GLY A 7 -13.87 -0.70 -20.74
CA GLY A 7 -14.45 -1.71 -21.63
C GLY A 7 -13.58 -2.97 -21.79
N ARG A 8 -12.75 -3.28 -20.78
CA ARG A 8 -11.82 -4.42 -20.78
C ARG A 8 -12.44 -5.65 -20.16
N SER A 9 -12.12 -6.80 -20.73
CA SER A 9 -12.63 -8.11 -20.30
C SER A 9 -11.57 -9.21 -20.31
N ASP A 10 -10.42 -8.94 -20.92
CA ASP A 10 -9.24 -9.79 -20.89
C ASP A 10 -8.53 -9.75 -19.53
N PRO A 11 -7.84 -10.82 -19.12
CA PRO A 11 -7.05 -10.83 -17.89
C PRO A 11 -5.98 -9.74 -17.87
N VAL A 12 -5.88 -9.04 -16.74
CA VAL A 12 -4.87 -8.03 -16.47
C VAL A 12 -4.15 -8.34 -15.16
N LEU A 13 -3.01 -7.69 -14.95
CA LEU A 13 -2.48 -7.53 -13.60
C LEU A 13 -3.22 -6.37 -12.91
N GLY A 14 -3.82 -6.59 -11.76
CA GLY A 14 -4.45 -5.58 -10.93
C GLY A 14 -3.59 -5.28 -9.70
N LEU A 15 -3.26 -4.01 -9.50
CA LEU A 15 -2.76 -3.51 -8.22
C LEU A 15 -3.96 -2.93 -7.46
N ALA A 16 -4.38 -3.60 -6.39
CA ALA A 16 -5.54 -3.22 -5.58
C ALA A 16 -5.10 -2.71 -4.20
N PHE A 17 -4.86 -1.40 -4.10
CA PHE A 17 -4.29 -0.77 -2.90
C PHE A 17 -5.33 0.08 -2.16
N ASP A 18 -5.65 -0.32 -0.93
CA ASP A 18 -6.69 0.29 -0.10
C ASP A 18 -6.37 0.27 1.41
N GLY A 19 -7.21 0.93 2.20
CA GLY A 19 -7.19 0.90 3.66
C GLY A 19 -7.71 -0.42 4.23
N PHE A 20 -8.82 -0.95 3.73
CA PHE A 20 -9.36 -2.26 4.12
C PHE A 20 -10.22 -2.85 3.02
N GLY A 21 -10.04 -4.15 2.74
CA GLY A 21 -10.95 -4.99 2.00
C GLY A 21 -11.07 -6.35 2.68
N TYR A 22 -12.22 -7.01 2.58
CA TYR A 22 -12.37 -8.36 3.15
C TYR A 22 -11.81 -9.40 2.19
N GLY A 23 -10.75 -10.09 2.60
CA GLY A 23 -10.10 -11.14 1.82
C GLY A 23 -10.89 -12.44 1.81
N THR A 24 -10.62 -13.30 0.81
CA THR A 24 -11.25 -14.63 0.70
C THR A 24 -10.74 -15.62 1.76
N ASP A 25 -9.60 -15.32 2.39
CA ASP A 25 -8.97 -16.09 3.46
C ASP A 25 -9.40 -15.64 4.87
N GLY A 26 -10.33 -14.69 4.98
CA GLY A 26 -10.79 -14.14 6.25
C GLY A 26 -9.84 -13.10 6.87
N THR A 27 -8.79 -12.69 6.15
CA THR A 27 -7.90 -11.60 6.54
C THR A 27 -8.30 -10.27 5.89
N LEU A 28 -7.68 -9.17 6.33
CA LEU A 28 -7.96 -7.84 5.79
C LEU A 28 -6.97 -7.47 4.69
N TRP A 29 -7.44 -7.39 3.45
CA TRP A 29 -6.63 -7.04 2.28
C TRP A 29 -6.55 -5.52 2.07
N GLY A 30 -5.62 -5.11 1.21
CA GLY A 30 -5.49 -3.71 0.79
C GLY A 30 -4.12 -3.37 0.17
N GLY A 31 -3.33 -4.37 -0.20
CA GLY A 31 -2.02 -4.18 -0.81
C GLY A 31 -1.77 -5.29 -1.82
N GLU A 32 -2.79 -5.65 -2.61
CA GLU A 32 -2.81 -6.89 -3.37
C GLU A 32 -2.31 -6.73 -4.80
N LEU A 33 -1.62 -7.76 -5.30
CA LEU A 33 -1.27 -7.99 -6.69
C LEU A 33 -2.11 -9.17 -7.18
N LEU A 34 -3.02 -8.90 -8.12
CA LEU A 34 -4.01 -9.86 -8.58
C LEU A 34 -3.88 -10.08 -10.08
N ILE A 35 -4.02 -11.30 -10.58
CA ILE A 35 -4.35 -11.53 -11.98
C ILE A 35 -5.87 -11.63 -12.04
N ALA A 36 -6.52 -10.73 -12.75
CA ALA A 36 -7.98 -10.61 -12.69
C ALA A 36 -8.60 -10.27 -14.05
N ASP A 37 -9.80 -10.81 -14.27
CA ASP A 37 -10.72 -10.39 -15.30
C ASP A 37 -12.11 -10.12 -14.67
N LEU A 38 -13.17 -10.06 -15.47
CA LEU A 38 -14.53 -9.87 -14.96
C LEU A 38 -15.16 -11.15 -14.36
N ARG A 39 -14.52 -12.31 -14.49
CA ARG A 39 -15.06 -13.61 -14.08
C ARG A 39 -14.38 -14.18 -12.85
N GLY A 40 -13.15 -13.77 -12.57
CA GLY A 40 -12.43 -14.21 -11.39
C GLY A 40 -11.11 -13.47 -11.20
N PHE A 41 -10.41 -13.88 -10.16
CA PHE A 41 -9.07 -13.39 -9.87
C PHE A 41 -8.23 -14.47 -9.19
N GLU A 42 -6.92 -14.33 -9.33
CA GLU A 42 -5.90 -15.07 -8.62
C GLU A 42 -5.02 -14.08 -7.85
N ARG A 43 -4.78 -14.34 -6.57
CA ARG A 43 -3.86 -13.53 -5.76
C ARG A 43 -2.44 -14.04 -6.01
N VAL A 44 -1.61 -13.23 -6.65
CA VAL A 44 -0.24 -13.59 -7.05
C VAL A 44 0.83 -12.85 -6.24
N GLY A 45 0.41 -11.86 -5.46
CA GLY A 45 1.29 -11.19 -4.51
C GLY A 45 0.54 -10.25 -3.58
N HIS A 46 1.22 -9.79 -2.54
CA HIS A 46 0.69 -8.81 -1.60
C HIS A 46 1.79 -8.09 -0.82
N LEU A 47 1.43 -6.97 -0.18
CA LEU A 47 2.26 -6.34 0.85
C LEU A 47 2.44 -7.29 2.03
N ALA A 48 3.63 -7.32 2.64
CA ALA A 48 3.89 -8.13 3.83
C ALA A 48 2.79 -7.94 4.90
N ALA A 49 2.32 -9.06 5.43
CA ALA A 49 1.25 -9.08 6.40
C ALA A 49 1.71 -8.51 7.73
N ILE A 50 0.84 -7.77 8.40
CA ILE A 50 1.10 -7.18 9.70
C ILE A 50 -0.13 -7.28 10.60
N THR A 51 0.10 -7.46 11.90
CA THR A 51 -0.95 -7.39 12.92
C THR A 51 -1.33 -5.94 13.19
N VAL A 52 -2.63 -5.63 13.27
CA VAL A 52 -3.15 -4.29 13.61
C VAL A 52 -3.40 -4.19 15.12
N PRO A 53 -2.48 -3.61 15.92
CA PRO A 53 -2.63 -3.60 17.37
C PRO A 53 -3.72 -2.61 17.79
N GLY A 54 -4.72 -3.12 18.52
CA GLY A 54 -5.85 -2.31 18.99
C GLY A 54 -6.98 -2.13 17.97
N GLY A 55 -6.96 -2.87 16.85
CA GLY A 55 -8.06 -2.93 15.88
C GLY A 55 -8.43 -1.54 15.34
N VAL A 56 -9.71 -1.14 15.51
CA VAL A 56 -10.23 0.15 15.03
C VAL A 56 -9.45 1.35 15.59
N ALA A 57 -8.85 1.24 16.78
CA ALA A 57 -8.03 2.31 17.33
C ALA A 57 -6.83 2.65 16.44
N ALA A 58 -6.24 1.66 15.77
CA ALA A 58 -5.10 1.87 14.86
C ALA A 58 -5.45 2.73 13.63
N VAL A 59 -6.72 2.79 13.25
CA VAL A 59 -7.19 3.67 12.17
C VAL A 59 -7.22 5.12 12.63
N ARG A 60 -7.57 5.37 13.90
CA ARG A 60 -7.64 6.72 14.48
C ARG A 60 -6.30 7.22 15.01
N GLU A 61 -5.42 6.29 15.36
CA GLU A 61 -4.13 6.53 16.01
C GLU A 61 -3.00 5.90 15.17
N PRO A 62 -2.59 6.53 14.05
CA PRO A 62 -1.59 5.98 13.12
C PRO A 62 -0.26 5.56 13.76
N TRP A 63 0.11 6.16 14.90
CA TRP A 63 1.30 5.76 15.65
C TRP A 63 1.27 4.29 16.07
N ARG A 64 0.10 3.67 16.24
CA ARG A 64 -0.02 2.24 16.54
C ARG A 64 0.49 1.36 15.41
N MET A 65 0.17 1.74 14.16
CA MET A 65 0.74 1.08 12.99
C MET A 65 2.22 1.37 12.84
N GLY A 66 2.66 2.60 13.17
CA GLY A 66 4.08 2.93 13.23
C GLY A 66 4.86 2.06 14.22
N VAL A 67 4.31 1.80 15.41
CA VAL A 67 4.89 0.88 16.41
C VAL A 67 4.96 -0.55 15.87
N ALA A 68 3.87 -1.05 15.28
CA ALA A 68 3.82 -2.40 14.73
C ALA A 68 4.86 -2.62 13.64
N TRP A 69 4.96 -1.68 12.69
CA TRP A 69 5.94 -1.76 11.59
C TRP A 69 7.38 -1.61 12.07
N ALA A 70 7.65 -0.71 13.02
CA ALA A 70 8.98 -0.59 13.62
C ALA A 70 9.41 -1.90 14.31
N HIS A 71 8.49 -2.53 15.05
CA HIS A 71 8.73 -3.84 15.66
C HIS A 71 9.00 -4.91 14.60
N GLN A 72 8.19 -4.99 13.54
CA GLN A 72 8.39 -5.95 12.45
C GLN A 72 9.72 -5.72 11.71
N ALA A 73 10.16 -4.47 11.58
CA ALA A 73 11.47 -4.10 11.05
C ALA A 73 12.63 -4.33 12.02
N GLY A 74 12.37 -4.80 13.25
CA GLY A 74 13.41 -5.05 14.25
C GLY A 74 14.10 -3.79 14.78
N VAL A 75 13.45 -2.64 14.72
CA VAL A 75 13.99 -1.35 15.18
C VAL A 75 13.16 -0.75 16.31
N GLU A 76 13.80 0.04 17.17
CA GLU A 76 13.10 0.75 18.24
C GLU A 76 12.29 1.92 17.67
N HIS A 77 11.00 2.00 18.04
CA HIS A 77 10.13 3.04 17.54
C HIS A 77 10.42 4.41 18.19
N PRO A 78 10.23 5.55 17.50
CA PRO A 78 10.54 6.87 18.05
C PRO A 78 9.37 7.50 18.85
N PHE A 79 8.31 6.76 19.16
CA PHE A 79 7.10 7.31 19.79
C PHE A 79 7.20 7.40 21.31
N HIS A 80 7.05 8.62 21.84
CA HIS A 80 6.90 8.87 23.28
C HIS A 80 5.42 8.90 23.66
N HIS A 81 4.80 7.73 23.79
CA HIS A 81 3.39 7.58 24.19
C HIS A 81 3.26 6.59 25.35
N PRO A 82 2.45 6.85 26.40
CA PRO A 82 2.34 5.95 27.56
C PRO A 82 1.93 4.51 27.25
N SER A 83 1.26 4.30 26.12
CA SER A 83 0.81 2.99 25.66
C SER A 83 1.69 2.38 24.56
N ALA A 84 2.81 3.01 24.19
CA ALA A 84 3.63 2.54 23.06
C ALA A 84 4.20 1.13 23.31
N GLU A 85 4.76 0.89 24.50
CA GLU A 85 5.28 -0.43 24.89
C GLU A 85 4.18 -1.50 24.84
N ALA A 86 3.01 -1.22 25.44
CA ALA A 86 1.88 -2.14 25.42
C ALA A 86 1.37 -2.44 24.01
N VAL A 87 1.41 -1.47 23.10
CA VAL A 87 1.06 -1.66 21.68
C VAL A 87 2.11 -2.50 20.96
N GLY A 88 3.39 -2.29 21.26
CA GLY A 88 4.48 -3.12 20.77
C GLY A 88 4.31 -4.59 21.21
N ASP A 89 3.97 -4.81 22.48
CA ASP A 89 3.68 -6.15 23.01
C ASP A 89 2.49 -6.81 22.31
N LEU A 90 1.42 -6.06 22.02
CA LEU A 90 0.26 -6.59 21.28
C LEU A 90 0.65 -6.98 19.86
N ALA A 91 1.45 -6.16 19.17
CA ALA A 91 1.95 -6.47 17.84
C ALA A 91 2.85 -7.72 17.85
N ALA A 92 3.78 -7.80 18.81
CA ALA A 92 4.70 -8.92 18.96
C ALA A 92 3.99 -10.25 19.24
N ARG A 93 2.88 -10.21 19.98
CA ARG A 93 2.06 -11.40 20.30
C ARG A 93 1.04 -11.75 19.23
N GLY A 94 0.94 -10.97 18.15
CA GLY A 94 -0.06 -11.19 17.11
C GLY A 94 -1.50 -10.95 17.58
N HIS A 95 -1.70 -10.09 18.59
CA HIS A 95 -3.02 -9.79 19.15
C HIS A 95 -3.72 -8.69 18.34
N GLY A 96 -4.41 -9.09 17.28
CA GLY A 96 -5.23 -8.21 16.43
C GLY A 96 -5.58 -8.87 15.11
N PRO A 97 -6.42 -8.22 14.27
CA PRO A 97 -6.61 -8.69 12.92
C PRO A 97 -5.30 -8.53 12.12
N VAL A 98 -5.05 -9.47 11.22
CA VAL A 98 -3.92 -9.42 10.28
C VAL A 98 -4.38 -8.69 9.02
N THR A 99 -3.51 -7.83 8.50
CA THR A 99 -3.76 -7.09 7.26
C THR A 99 -2.55 -7.02 6.34
N THR A 100 -2.81 -6.90 5.05
CA THR A 100 -1.84 -6.58 3.98
C THR A 100 -2.09 -5.17 3.42
N SER A 101 -2.73 -4.29 4.19
CA SER A 101 -3.17 -2.98 3.71
C SER A 101 -2.02 -2.01 3.43
N MET A 102 -1.97 -1.49 2.20
CA MET A 102 -1.14 -0.37 1.81
C MET A 102 -1.58 0.92 2.54
N GLY A 103 -2.87 1.16 2.74
CA GLY A 103 -3.35 2.32 3.50
C GLY A 103 -2.83 2.33 4.94
N ARG A 104 -2.76 1.18 5.61
CA ARG A 104 -2.19 1.06 6.96
C ARG A 104 -0.66 1.25 6.99
N LEU A 105 0.04 0.89 5.91
CA LEU A 105 1.46 1.26 5.74
C LEU A 105 1.63 2.78 5.59
N PHE A 106 0.76 3.44 4.83
CA PHE A 106 0.76 4.92 4.71
C PHE A 106 0.51 5.61 6.05
N ASP A 107 -0.44 5.11 6.86
CA ASP A 107 -0.66 5.60 8.22
C ASP A 107 0.59 5.45 9.09
N ALA A 108 1.26 4.29 9.02
CA ALA A 108 2.51 4.04 9.74
C ALA A 108 3.60 5.01 9.30
N ALA A 109 3.79 5.19 7.99
CA ALA A 109 4.79 6.10 7.43
C ALA A 109 4.54 7.55 7.88
N ALA A 110 3.29 8.02 7.83
CA ALA A 110 2.92 9.34 8.32
C ALA A 110 3.28 9.53 9.79
N ALA A 111 2.93 8.56 10.64
CA ALA A 111 3.29 8.61 12.04
C ALA A 111 4.82 8.61 12.25
N LEU A 112 5.55 7.76 11.52
CA LEU A 112 7.00 7.60 11.61
C LEU A 112 7.76 8.84 11.11
N VAL A 113 7.25 9.54 10.09
CA VAL A 113 7.80 10.82 9.59
C VAL A 113 7.66 11.95 10.63
N GLY A 114 6.88 11.75 11.69
CA GLY A 114 6.70 12.74 12.76
C GLY A 114 5.46 13.61 12.57
N MET A 115 4.48 13.13 11.79
CA MET A 115 3.19 13.79 11.65
C MET A 115 2.31 13.54 12.88
N ARG A 116 1.05 14.02 12.84
CA ARG A 116 0.17 14.02 14.00
C ARG A 116 -0.09 12.61 14.57
N PRO A 117 -0.32 12.49 15.89
CA PRO A 117 -0.60 11.21 16.54
C PRO A 117 -2.02 10.68 16.27
N ALA A 118 -2.96 11.51 15.84
CA ALA A 118 -4.35 11.11 15.60
C ALA A 118 -4.95 11.77 14.36
N VAL A 119 -5.94 11.10 13.79
CA VAL A 119 -6.73 11.54 12.63
C VAL A 119 -8.19 11.78 13.02
N SER A 120 -8.83 12.75 12.37
CA SER A 120 -10.23 13.13 12.54
C SER A 120 -11.14 12.63 11.40
N TYR A 121 -10.56 12.18 10.29
CA TYR A 121 -11.27 11.57 9.17
C TYR A 121 -10.41 10.51 8.47
N GLU A 122 -11.05 9.71 7.63
CA GLU A 122 -10.42 8.62 6.89
C GLU A 122 -9.32 9.12 5.93
N ALA A 123 -8.23 8.37 5.84
CA ALA A 123 -7.06 8.66 4.99
C ALA A 123 -6.35 10.00 5.27
N GLN A 124 -6.71 10.74 6.32
CA GLN A 124 -6.12 12.04 6.62
C GLN A 124 -4.58 11.98 6.72
N ALA A 125 -4.03 10.97 7.41
CA ALA A 125 -2.58 10.82 7.55
C ALA A 125 -1.90 10.59 6.19
N ALA A 126 -2.48 9.75 5.34
CA ALA A 126 -1.98 9.49 3.99
C ALA A 126 -2.03 10.74 3.09
N ILE A 127 -3.11 11.53 3.16
CA ILE A 127 -3.28 12.77 2.39
C ILE A 127 -2.23 13.81 2.80
N GLU A 128 -2.01 13.99 4.11
CA GLU A 128 -1.03 14.95 4.59
C GLU A 128 0.40 14.50 4.27
N LEU A 129 0.67 13.19 4.33
CA LEU A 129 1.95 12.62 3.93
C LEU A 129 2.25 12.87 2.45
N GLU A 130 1.25 12.74 1.57
CA GLU A 130 1.39 13.09 0.15
C GLU A 130 1.70 14.58 -0.03
N ALA A 131 0.93 15.46 0.62
CA ALA A 131 1.13 16.90 0.51
C ALA A 131 2.55 17.31 0.91
N LEU A 132 3.07 16.70 1.97
CA LEU A 132 4.43 16.88 2.45
C LEU A 132 5.47 16.32 1.47
N ALA A 133 5.23 15.13 0.90
CA ALA A 133 6.12 14.52 -0.08
C ALA A 133 6.22 15.31 -1.39
N ARG A 134 5.12 15.95 -1.82
CA ARG A 134 5.04 16.76 -3.05
C ARG A 134 5.85 18.06 -2.99
N SER A 135 6.27 18.50 -1.80
CA SER A 135 7.18 19.66 -1.70
C SER A 135 8.63 19.33 -2.08
N VAL A 136 8.94 18.05 -2.31
CA VAL A 136 10.27 17.58 -2.73
C VAL A 136 10.19 17.06 -4.16
N PRO A 137 11.02 17.57 -5.10
CA PRO A 137 11.12 17.03 -6.44
C PRO A 137 11.44 15.53 -6.42
N ARG A 138 10.83 14.74 -7.31
CA ARG A 138 11.03 13.28 -7.34
C ARG A 138 12.50 12.86 -7.52
N LEU A 139 13.26 13.60 -8.32
CA LEU A 139 14.70 13.36 -8.53
C LEU A 139 15.56 13.59 -7.27
N GLU A 140 15.03 14.33 -6.29
CA GLU A 140 15.71 14.62 -5.02
C GLU A 140 15.22 13.70 -3.89
N ALA A 141 14.19 12.88 -4.14
CA ALA A 141 13.68 11.94 -3.16
C ALA A 141 14.72 10.83 -2.91
N PRO A 142 15.08 10.54 -1.65
CA PRO A 142 15.93 9.40 -1.35
C PRO A 142 15.21 8.10 -1.71
N VAL A 143 15.97 7.08 -2.12
CA VAL A 143 15.43 5.74 -2.39
C VAL A 143 15.98 4.79 -1.35
N TYR A 144 15.08 4.12 -0.65
CA TYR A 144 15.36 3.14 0.38
C TYR A 144 15.04 1.74 -0.14
N ALA A 145 15.66 0.73 0.47
CA ALA A 145 15.36 -0.65 0.14
C ALA A 145 13.93 -1.02 0.56
N VAL A 146 13.27 -1.82 -0.25
CA VAL A 146 12.04 -2.56 0.05
C VAL A 146 12.30 -3.94 -0.51
N ASP A 147 12.19 -4.97 0.33
CA ASP A 147 12.47 -6.32 -0.10
C ASP A 147 11.27 -6.85 -0.90
N VAL A 148 11.56 -7.57 -1.97
CA VAL A 148 10.56 -8.27 -2.77
C VAL A 148 11.00 -9.71 -2.88
N GLU A 149 10.27 -10.59 -2.20
CA GLU A 149 10.59 -12.01 -2.12
C GLU A 149 9.40 -12.87 -2.55
N ARG A 150 9.60 -14.19 -2.58
CA ARG A 150 8.51 -15.15 -2.79
C ARG A 150 8.38 -16.03 -1.58
N ASP A 151 7.15 -16.25 -1.15
CA ASP A 151 6.87 -17.23 -0.11
C ASP A 151 6.96 -18.67 -0.67
N ALA A 152 6.74 -19.66 0.21
CA ALA A 152 6.80 -21.08 -0.16
C ALA A 152 5.74 -21.50 -1.20
N SER A 153 4.68 -20.70 -1.38
CA SER A 153 3.64 -20.92 -2.40
C SER A 153 3.97 -20.26 -3.75
N GLY A 154 5.06 -19.47 -3.80
CA GLY A 154 5.45 -18.70 -4.98
C GLY A 154 4.83 -17.30 -5.04
N MET A 155 4.05 -16.91 -4.03
CA MET A 155 3.39 -15.61 -3.96
C MET A 155 4.41 -14.51 -3.70
N VAL A 156 4.33 -13.41 -4.46
CA VAL A 156 5.23 -12.27 -4.31
C VAL A 156 4.89 -11.48 -3.06
N ILE A 157 5.86 -11.28 -2.18
CA ILE A 157 5.72 -10.50 -0.94
C ILE A 157 6.55 -9.23 -1.06
N VAL A 158 5.88 -8.08 -0.97
CA VAL A 158 6.56 -6.77 -0.89
C VAL A 158 6.71 -6.43 0.59
N ASP A 159 7.92 -6.54 1.13
CA ASP A 159 8.21 -6.26 2.53
C ASP A 159 8.83 -4.86 2.71
N PRO A 160 8.08 -3.90 3.29
CA PRO A 160 8.56 -2.55 3.54
C PRO A 160 9.40 -2.44 4.83
N ALA A 161 9.70 -3.52 5.54
CA ALA A 161 10.49 -3.49 6.77
C ALA A 161 11.83 -2.71 6.64
N PRO A 162 12.66 -2.91 5.59
CA PRO A 162 13.88 -2.11 5.42
C PRO A 162 13.60 -0.61 5.22
N LEU A 163 12.55 -0.28 4.45
CA LEU A 163 12.08 1.09 4.26
C LEU A 163 11.64 1.72 5.58
N VAL A 164 10.88 0.99 6.39
CA VAL A 164 10.44 1.43 7.72
C VAL A 164 11.63 1.71 8.62
N ALA A 165 12.65 0.85 8.63
CA ALA A 165 13.88 1.06 9.40
C ALA A 165 14.58 2.37 9.00
N GLU A 166 14.62 2.70 7.71
CA GLU A 166 15.18 3.96 7.21
C GLU A 166 14.33 5.18 7.62
N LEU A 167 13.00 5.07 7.64
CA LEU A 167 12.14 6.15 8.15
C LEU A 167 12.40 6.42 9.64
N VAL A 168 12.52 5.37 10.46
CA VAL A 168 12.85 5.46 11.88
C VAL A 168 14.22 6.12 12.06
N ALA A 169 15.25 5.58 11.40
CA ALA A 169 16.62 6.09 11.49
C ALA A 169 16.71 7.55 11.00
N GLY A 170 16.02 7.87 9.91
CA GLY A 170 15.91 9.21 9.37
C GLY A 170 15.29 10.20 10.35
N ARG A 171 14.20 9.82 11.02
CA ARG A 171 13.59 10.64 12.08
C ARG A 171 14.53 10.86 13.26
N VAL A 172 15.20 9.81 13.74
CA VAL A 172 16.16 9.92 14.85
C VAL A 172 17.32 10.85 14.49
N ARG A 173 17.79 10.81 13.24
CA ARG A 173 18.82 11.72 12.71
C ARG A 173 18.33 13.16 12.47
N GLY A 174 17.03 13.43 12.62
CA GLY A 174 16.46 14.75 12.35
C GLY A 174 16.39 15.11 10.86
N VAL A 175 16.30 14.12 9.97
CA VAL A 175 16.05 14.36 8.54
C VAL A 175 14.73 15.09 8.37
N ALA A 176 14.69 16.05 7.43
CA ALA A 176 13.48 16.82 7.16
C ALA A 176 12.29 15.88 6.85
N PRO A 177 11.13 16.05 7.50
CA PRO A 177 9.95 15.21 7.28
C PRO A 177 9.54 15.10 5.81
N ALA A 178 9.71 16.19 5.05
CA ALA A 178 9.47 16.24 3.61
C ALA A 178 10.32 15.23 2.82
N LEU A 179 11.60 15.09 3.15
CA LEU A 179 12.50 14.13 2.50
C LEU A 179 12.14 12.68 2.85
N LEU A 180 11.75 12.42 4.10
CA LEU A 180 11.32 11.08 4.53
C LEU A 180 10.00 10.68 3.86
N ALA A 181 9.02 11.59 3.83
CA ALA A 181 7.78 11.40 3.10
C ALA A 181 8.03 11.19 1.61
N ALA A 182 8.95 11.98 1.04
CA ALA A 182 9.34 11.87 -0.36
C ALA A 182 9.95 10.50 -0.67
N GLY A 183 10.89 10.05 0.17
CA GLY A 183 11.55 8.78 -0.01
C GLY A 183 10.65 7.58 0.25
N PHE A 184 9.70 7.69 1.18
CA PHE A 184 8.68 6.66 1.37
C PHE A 184 7.91 6.37 0.08
N HIS A 185 7.30 7.39 -0.56
CA HIS A 185 6.52 7.09 -1.77
C HIS A 185 7.41 6.64 -2.93
N GLU A 186 8.60 7.24 -3.10
CA GLU A 186 9.50 6.87 -4.21
C GLU A 186 9.96 5.41 -4.06
N SER A 187 10.28 4.98 -2.84
CA SER A 187 10.72 3.61 -2.56
C SER A 187 9.58 2.62 -2.73
N ILE A 188 8.44 2.83 -2.07
CA ILE A 188 7.32 1.89 -2.17
C ILE A 188 6.73 1.84 -3.59
N GLY A 189 6.59 3.00 -4.25
CA GLY A 189 6.06 3.10 -5.61
C GLY A 189 6.94 2.41 -6.64
N ARG A 190 8.27 2.56 -6.55
CA ARG A 190 9.19 1.84 -7.44
C ARG A 190 9.17 0.34 -7.20
N SER A 191 9.14 -0.10 -5.95
CA SER A 191 9.19 -1.53 -5.62
C SER A 191 7.92 -2.26 -6.02
N VAL A 192 6.74 -1.68 -5.79
CA VAL A 192 5.48 -2.27 -6.27
C VAL A 192 5.36 -2.23 -7.79
N ALA A 193 5.90 -1.19 -8.44
CA ALA A 193 5.96 -1.14 -9.90
C ALA A 193 6.85 -2.24 -10.45
N GLN A 194 8.04 -2.43 -9.89
CA GLN A 194 8.97 -3.48 -10.31
C GLN A 194 8.37 -4.87 -10.08
N ALA A 195 7.80 -5.13 -8.90
CA ALA A 195 7.11 -6.39 -8.61
C ALA A 195 5.98 -6.66 -9.62
N GLY A 196 5.22 -5.63 -9.98
CA GLY A 196 4.17 -5.74 -10.98
C GLY A 196 4.70 -5.96 -12.40
N ILE A 197 5.82 -5.34 -12.78
CA ILE A 197 6.47 -5.56 -14.08
C ILE A 197 6.95 -7.02 -14.19
N ASP A 198 7.59 -7.54 -13.15
CA ASP A 198 8.10 -8.91 -13.13
C ASP A 198 6.95 -9.93 -13.23
N LEU A 199 5.86 -9.72 -12.48
CA LEU A 199 4.64 -10.54 -12.58
C LEU A 199 3.99 -10.45 -13.96
N ALA A 200 3.88 -9.24 -14.53
CA ALA A 200 3.30 -9.09 -15.87
C ALA A 200 4.11 -9.85 -16.92
N GLN A 201 5.44 -9.82 -16.83
CA GLN A 201 6.32 -10.57 -17.73
C GLN A 201 6.19 -12.08 -17.53
N GLU A 202 6.20 -12.57 -16.30
CA GLU A 202 6.06 -13.99 -15.96
C GLU A 202 4.75 -14.58 -16.52
N HIS A 203 3.66 -13.84 -16.40
CA HIS A 203 2.33 -14.27 -16.83
C HIS A 203 1.97 -13.87 -18.26
N GLY A 204 2.89 -13.23 -19.00
CA GLY A 204 2.66 -12.77 -20.37
C GLY A 204 1.56 -11.70 -20.50
N LEU A 205 1.32 -10.93 -19.44
CA LEU A 205 0.33 -9.85 -19.39
C LEU A 205 0.93 -8.56 -19.95
N ARG A 206 0.13 -7.82 -20.71
CA ARG A 206 0.54 -6.53 -21.30
C ARG A 206 -0.15 -5.32 -20.68
N THR A 207 -1.14 -5.58 -19.82
CA THR A 207 -2.01 -4.55 -19.26
C THR A 207 -2.04 -4.67 -17.76
N VAL A 208 -1.96 -3.52 -17.09
CA VAL A 208 -2.07 -3.39 -15.65
C VAL A 208 -3.20 -2.42 -15.31
N ALA A 209 -4.02 -2.72 -14.30
CA ALA A 209 -5.02 -1.81 -13.77
C ALA A 209 -4.64 -1.39 -12.34
N LEU A 210 -4.60 -0.07 -12.08
CA LEU A 210 -4.38 0.45 -10.73
C LEU A 210 -5.72 0.90 -10.13
N SER A 211 -6.07 0.35 -8.97
CA SER A 211 -7.37 0.60 -8.32
C SER A 211 -7.27 0.50 -6.79
N GLY A 212 -8.29 1.01 -6.09
CA GLY A 212 -8.32 1.10 -4.64
C GLY A 212 -8.00 2.52 -4.17
N GLY A 213 -8.50 2.88 -2.98
CA GLY A 213 -8.45 4.24 -2.46
C GLY A 213 -7.04 4.83 -2.34
N VAL A 214 -5.99 4.02 -2.20
CA VAL A 214 -4.61 4.50 -2.10
C VAL A 214 -4.11 5.11 -3.42
N PHE A 215 -4.61 4.69 -4.57
CA PHE A 215 -4.27 5.32 -5.86
C PHE A 215 -4.96 6.68 -6.09
N GLN A 216 -5.71 7.19 -5.12
CA GLN A 216 -6.03 8.63 -5.07
C GLN A 216 -4.80 9.48 -4.75
N ASN A 217 -3.74 8.87 -4.20
CA ASN A 217 -2.44 9.52 -4.01
C ASN A 217 -1.77 9.76 -5.35
N VAL A 218 -1.73 11.02 -5.80
CA VAL A 218 -1.24 11.38 -7.14
C VAL A 218 0.22 11.02 -7.29
N ARG A 219 1.03 11.28 -6.25
CA ARG A 219 2.48 11.01 -6.31
C ARG A 219 2.77 9.52 -6.47
N LEU A 220 2.09 8.65 -5.71
CA LEU A 220 2.22 7.21 -5.85
C LEU A 220 1.77 6.74 -7.24
N SER A 221 0.61 7.21 -7.69
CA SER A 221 0.05 6.85 -8.99
C SER A 221 0.99 7.23 -10.13
N GLU A 222 1.56 8.44 -10.12
CA GLU A 222 2.57 8.88 -11.10
C GLU A 222 3.82 7.99 -11.08
N ILE A 223 4.36 7.67 -9.90
CA ILE A 223 5.54 6.80 -9.78
C ILE A 223 5.29 5.43 -10.43
N VAL A 224 4.15 4.81 -10.12
CA VAL A 224 3.81 3.46 -10.59
C VAL A 224 3.46 3.47 -12.08
N GLU A 225 2.63 4.41 -12.53
CA GLU A 225 2.23 4.55 -13.93
C GLU A 225 3.44 4.78 -14.84
N GLU A 226 4.32 5.72 -14.47
CA GLU A 226 5.50 6.03 -15.28
C GLU A 226 6.44 4.83 -15.40
N ALA A 227 6.71 4.14 -14.28
CA ALA A 227 7.60 2.97 -14.27
C ALA A 227 7.04 1.83 -15.14
N MET A 228 5.75 1.50 -14.99
CA MET A 228 5.11 0.43 -15.75
C MET A 228 4.97 0.77 -17.24
N THR A 229 4.63 2.02 -17.56
CA THR A 229 4.56 2.49 -18.95
C THR A 229 5.93 2.47 -19.61
N ALA A 230 6.99 2.86 -18.89
CA ALA A 230 8.37 2.78 -19.39
C ALA A 230 8.82 1.33 -19.65
N ALA A 231 8.25 0.36 -18.93
CA ALA A 231 8.45 -1.07 -19.19
C ALA A 231 7.59 -1.63 -20.34
N GLY A 232 6.80 -0.79 -21.02
CA GLY A 232 5.97 -1.17 -22.16
C GLY A 232 4.61 -1.76 -21.82
N LEU A 233 4.17 -1.64 -20.56
CA LEU A 233 2.84 -2.06 -20.14
C LEU A 233 1.80 -0.97 -20.43
N GLU A 234 0.60 -1.38 -20.78
CA GLU A 234 -0.56 -0.51 -20.83
C GLU A 234 -1.14 -0.34 -19.42
N VAL A 235 -1.10 0.88 -18.88
CA VAL A 235 -1.60 1.17 -17.54
C VAL A 235 -3.01 1.77 -17.60
N LEU A 236 -3.96 1.12 -16.91
CA LEU A 236 -5.34 1.57 -16.78
C LEU A 236 -5.51 2.27 -15.43
N LEU A 237 -5.89 3.55 -15.51
CA LEU A 237 -6.26 4.37 -14.37
C LEU A 237 -7.74 4.74 -14.45
N HIS A 238 -8.38 4.88 -13.29
CA HIS A 238 -9.73 5.42 -13.17
C HIS A 238 -9.82 6.87 -13.64
N ARG A 239 -10.85 7.20 -14.44
CA ARG A 239 -11.11 8.54 -15.01
C ARG A 239 -12.55 9.00 -14.79
N ILE A 240 -13.51 8.09 -14.85
CA ILE A 240 -14.96 8.39 -14.75
C ILE A 240 -15.47 7.97 -13.38
N VAL A 241 -15.10 6.77 -12.96
CA VAL A 241 -15.46 6.19 -11.66
C VAL A 241 -14.32 6.43 -10.70
N PRO A 242 -14.56 6.72 -9.40
CA PRO A 242 -13.45 6.87 -8.47
C PRO A 242 -12.78 5.51 -8.18
N PRO A 243 -11.46 5.49 -7.92
CA PRO A 243 -10.73 4.27 -7.57
C PRO A 243 -11.07 3.74 -6.18
N ASN A 244 -11.69 4.56 -5.32
CA ASN A 244 -12.10 4.20 -3.97
C ASN A 244 -13.46 3.48 -3.94
N ASP A 245 -13.98 3.25 -2.73
CA ASP A 245 -15.23 2.54 -2.48
C ASP A 245 -16.46 3.08 -3.23
N GLY A 246 -16.44 4.36 -3.63
CA GLY A 246 -17.49 4.93 -4.47
C GLY A 246 -17.63 4.25 -5.84
N GLY A 247 -16.60 3.56 -6.31
CA GLY A 247 -16.57 2.84 -7.57
C GLY A 247 -16.86 1.34 -7.49
N ILE A 248 -16.95 0.77 -6.28
CA ILE A 248 -17.06 -0.68 -6.08
C ILE A 248 -18.32 -1.25 -6.74
N SER A 249 -19.45 -0.57 -6.63
CA SER A 249 -20.75 -1.05 -7.13
C SER A 249 -20.74 -1.36 -8.63
N ILE A 250 -20.01 -0.56 -9.43
CA ILE A 250 -19.84 -0.79 -10.87
C ILE A 250 -19.02 -2.05 -11.12
N GLY A 251 -17.97 -2.27 -10.34
CA GLY A 251 -17.19 -3.51 -10.40
C GLY A 251 -18.03 -4.74 -10.07
N GLN A 252 -18.81 -4.68 -9.00
CA GLN A 252 -19.69 -5.78 -8.57
C GLN A 252 -20.74 -6.11 -9.64
N ALA A 253 -21.38 -5.09 -10.22
CA ALA A 253 -22.38 -5.28 -11.28
C ALA A 253 -21.78 -5.94 -12.52
N ALA A 254 -20.58 -5.51 -12.95
CA ALA A 254 -19.90 -6.07 -14.11
C ALA A 254 -19.47 -7.54 -13.89
N VAL A 255 -18.96 -7.86 -12.69
CA VAL A 255 -18.58 -9.24 -12.34
C VAL A 255 -19.82 -10.13 -12.34
N ALA A 256 -20.90 -9.73 -11.67
CA ALA A 256 -22.14 -10.50 -11.64
C ALA A 256 -22.71 -10.75 -13.06
N ALA A 257 -22.65 -9.75 -13.93
CA ALA A 257 -23.10 -9.87 -15.32
C ALA A 257 -22.22 -10.80 -16.16
N ALA A 258 -20.94 -10.94 -15.84
CA ALA A 258 -20.01 -11.81 -16.57
C ALA A 258 -20.03 -13.28 -16.08
N THR A 259 -20.54 -13.52 -14.87
CA THR A 259 -20.69 -14.86 -14.26
C THR A 259 -22.07 -15.50 -14.53
N THR A 260 -23.02 -14.75 -15.08
CA THR A 260 -24.36 -15.23 -15.46
C THR A 260 -24.35 -15.78 -16.89
#